data_AF-Q4SV75-F1
#
_entry.id   AF-Q4SV75-F1
#
_cell.length_a   1.000
_cell.length_b   1.000
_cell.length_c   1.000
_cell.angle_alpha   90.00
_cell.angle_beta   90.00
_cell.angle_gamma   90.00
#
_symmetry.space_group_name_H-M   'P 1'
#
loop_
_entity.id
_entity.type
_entity.pdbx_description
1 polymer ?
#
loop_
_entity_poly.entity_id
_entity_poly.type
_entity_poly.pdbx_seq_one_letter_code
_entity_poly.pdbx_strand_id
1 'polypeptide(L)'
;CSRKHLCRRHSQPNHWLWSFEPTSGCVAVQSLQPARQSRDQQTQVTLSVGRLPALAEAESLSCVFGLLPPGPAVVMGTSITCQSPVPELLQPMQAGSDHMALPVSLVFGHVTIATSSMTFYDCAAVSRLNQSSQYVQRQQANRAVGEDSPGPTSCPLVFGLQSSALVPLGVSTSLVLRGRNLDVYTVRLVSLCPSPDWFPTSSVWPHVAQL
;
A
#
# COMPACT_ATOMS: atom_id res chain seq x y z
N CYS A 1 -15.33 0.72 31.44
CA CYS A 1 -14.41 0.59 32.59
C CYS A 1 -15.26 0.23 33.81
N SER A 2 -14.95 -0.85 34.53
CA SER A 2 -15.75 -1.31 35.67
C SER A 2 -14.84 -1.93 36.74
N ARG A 3 -15.36 -2.71 37.70
CA ARG A 3 -14.57 -3.47 38.67
C ARG A 3 -14.30 -4.88 38.13
N LYS A 4 -13.18 -5.49 38.53
CA LYS A 4 -12.74 -6.83 38.07
C LYS A 4 -13.85 -7.89 38.07
N HIS A 5 -14.57 -8.03 39.19
CA HIS A 5 -15.63 -9.04 39.36
C HIS A 5 -16.88 -8.79 38.49
N LEU A 6 -17.06 -7.58 37.95
CA LEU A 6 -18.18 -7.27 37.04
C LEU A 6 -17.86 -7.67 35.59
N CYS A 7 -16.60 -7.98 35.28
CA CYS A 7 -16.21 -8.50 33.97
C CYS A 7 -16.37 -10.02 33.94
N ARG A 8 -17.26 -10.53 33.08
CA ARG A 8 -17.65 -11.96 33.05
C ARG A 8 -16.47 -12.93 32.94
N ARG A 9 -15.45 -12.60 32.13
CA ARG A 9 -14.28 -13.46 31.84
C ARG A 9 -12.99 -12.95 32.48
N HIS A 10 -13.09 -12.13 33.53
CA HIS A 10 -11.93 -11.47 34.17
C HIS A 10 -10.84 -12.40 34.71
N SER A 11 -11.13 -13.69 34.91
CA SER A 11 -10.17 -14.70 35.34
C SER A 11 -9.30 -15.23 34.21
N GLN A 12 -9.70 -15.03 32.95
CA GLN A 12 -8.94 -15.48 31.79
C GLN A 12 -7.75 -14.55 31.50
N PRO A 13 -6.65 -15.07 30.93
CA PRO A 13 -5.48 -14.26 30.58
C PRO A 13 -5.85 -13.10 29.64
N ASN A 14 -5.33 -11.90 29.92
CA ASN A 14 -5.56 -10.66 29.15
C ASN A 14 -7.03 -10.16 29.07
N HIS A 15 -8.00 -10.82 29.70
CA HIS A 15 -9.42 -10.38 29.71
C HIS A 15 -9.69 -9.23 30.69
N TRP A 16 -8.74 -8.93 31.57
CA TRP A 16 -8.83 -7.86 32.54
C TRP A 16 -7.48 -7.14 32.65
N LEU A 17 -7.51 -5.81 32.55
CA LEU A 17 -6.35 -4.95 32.76
C LEU A 17 -6.56 -4.10 34.00
N TRP A 18 -5.56 -4.05 34.87
CA TRP A 18 -5.53 -3.10 35.97
C TRP A 18 -5.19 -1.72 35.42
N SER A 19 -5.78 -0.65 35.98
CA SER A 19 -5.51 0.73 35.52
C SER A 19 -4.65 1.53 36.50
N PHE A 20 -4.35 0.98 37.67
CA PHE A 20 -3.66 1.69 38.75
C PHE A 20 -2.18 1.29 38.89
N GLU A 21 -1.69 0.29 38.16
CA GLU A 21 -0.28 -0.09 38.21
C GLU A 21 0.54 0.80 37.25
N PRO A 22 1.73 1.30 37.63
CA PRO A 22 2.55 2.12 36.74
C PRO A 22 2.95 1.43 35.43
N THR A 23 2.99 0.09 35.43
CA THR A 23 3.34 -0.74 34.25
C THR A 23 2.11 -1.23 33.47
N SER A 24 0.89 -1.00 33.98
CA SER A 24 -0.34 -1.44 33.32
C SER A 24 -0.79 -0.45 32.24
N GLY A 25 -0.18 -0.54 31.07
CA GLY A 25 -0.64 0.16 29.88
C GLY A 25 -1.86 -0.53 29.23
N CYS A 26 -2.68 0.24 28.49
CA CYS A 26 -3.73 -0.32 27.64
C CYS A 26 -3.16 -1.32 26.62
N VAL A 27 -4.03 -2.14 26.02
CA VAL A 27 -3.63 -2.98 24.88
C VAL A 27 -3.13 -2.05 23.76
N ALA A 28 -1.95 -2.34 23.23
CA ALA A 28 -1.33 -1.54 22.18
C ALA A 28 -0.84 -2.44 21.05
N VAL A 29 -0.87 -1.91 19.83
CA VAL A 29 -0.22 -2.52 18.68
C VAL A 29 1.29 -2.34 18.86
N GLN A 30 2.02 -3.45 18.92
CA GLN A 30 3.48 -3.48 19.09
C GLN A 30 4.20 -3.25 17.76
N SER A 31 3.66 -3.80 16.67
CA SER A 31 4.18 -3.60 15.32
C SER A 31 3.05 -3.71 14.30
N LEU A 32 3.22 -3.03 13.17
CA LEU A 32 2.32 -3.07 12.02
C LEU A 32 3.17 -3.17 10.76
N GLN A 33 2.97 -4.22 9.98
CA GLN A 33 3.76 -4.51 8.78
C GLN A 33 2.85 -4.80 7.57
N PRO A 34 3.02 -4.10 6.44
CA PRO A 34 3.94 -2.99 6.26
C PRO A 34 3.43 -1.72 6.96
N ALA A 35 4.29 -0.93 7.60
CA ALA A 35 3.90 0.36 8.18
C ALA A 35 3.54 1.41 7.10
N ARG A 36 4.02 1.19 5.87
CA ARG A 36 3.89 2.11 4.73
C ARG A 36 3.66 1.33 3.44
N GLN A 37 2.76 1.79 2.58
CA GLN A 37 2.50 1.15 1.30
C GLN A 37 2.05 2.15 0.23
N SER A 38 2.09 1.73 -1.04
CA SER A 38 1.48 2.50 -2.12
C SER A 38 -0.04 2.52 -1.97
N ARG A 39 -0.67 3.65 -2.27
CA ARG A 39 -2.14 3.76 -2.31
C ARG A 39 -2.78 2.89 -3.38
N ASP A 40 -2.03 2.56 -4.43
CA ASP A 40 -2.53 1.84 -5.60
C ASP A 40 -2.45 0.30 -5.43
N GLN A 41 -1.93 -0.14 -4.28
CA GLN A 41 -1.69 -1.55 -4.01
C GLN A 41 -2.51 -2.01 -2.80
N GLN A 42 -3.31 -3.05 -3.00
CA GLN A 42 -3.91 -3.79 -1.90
C GLN A 42 -2.95 -4.88 -1.44
N THR A 43 -2.64 -4.91 -0.15
CA THR A 43 -1.73 -5.90 0.46
C THR A 43 -2.24 -6.38 1.80
N GLN A 44 -1.70 -7.50 2.25
CA GLN A 44 -1.96 -8.04 3.56
C GLN A 44 -1.16 -7.26 4.61
N VAL A 45 -1.84 -6.80 5.66
CA VAL A 45 -1.28 -6.04 6.78
C VAL A 45 -1.34 -6.89 8.04
N THR A 46 -0.19 -7.05 8.68
CA THR A 46 -0.01 -7.84 9.90
C THR A 46 0.26 -6.93 11.08
N LEU A 47 -0.57 -7.05 12.12
CA LEU A 47 -0.44 -6.37 13.41
C LEU A 47 0.06 -7.37 14.46
N SER A 48 0.96 -6.95 15.34
CA SER A 48 1.32 -7.69 16.55
C SER A 48 0.72 -7.04 17.78
N VAL A 49 -0.02 -7.78 18.58
CA VAL A 49 -0.65 -7.31 19.83
C VAL A 49 -0.33 -8.28 20.95
N GLY A 50 0.57 -7.88 21.86
CA GLY A 50 1.08 -8.79 22.89
C GLY A 50 0.07 -9.21 23.96
N ARG A 51 -0.92 -8.36 24.28
CA ARG A 51 -1.95 -8.62 25.30
C ARG A 51 -3.34 -8.81 24.68
N LEU A 52 -3.44 -9.72 23.71
CA LEU A 52 -4.73 -10.04 23.09
C LEU A 52 -5.53 -11.00 24.00
N PRO A 53 -6.81 -10.70 24.31
CA PRO A 53 -7.70 -11.64 24.99
C PRO A 53 -8.04 -12.84 24.09
N ALA A 54 -8.21 -14.02 24.67
CA ALA A 54 -8.67 -15.20 23.94
C ALA A 54 -10.11 -15.03 23.44
N LEU A 55 -10.34 -15.32 22.17
CA LEU A 55 -11.65 -15.27 21.51
C LEU A 55 -12.35 -16.64 21.61
N ALA A 56 -13.67 -16.64 21.76
CA ALA A 56 -14.51 -17.83 21.59
C ALA A 56 -14.80 -18.09 20.10
N GLU A 57 -15.32 -19.28 19.75
CA GLU A 57 -15.56 -19.69 18.34
C GLU A 57 -16.46 -18.73 17.54
N ALA A 58 -17.44 -18.09 18.19
CA ALA A 58 -18.35 -17.13 17.57
C ALA A 58 -17.85 -15.67 17.65
N GLU A 59 -16.70 -15.44 18.28
CA GLU A 59 -16.12 -14.11 18.49
C GLU A 59 -15.07 -13.82 17.42
N SER A 60 -15.22 -12.71 16.71
CA SER A 60 -14.28 -12.29 15.66
C SER A 60 -13.79 -10.86 15.87
N LEU A 61 -12.56 -10.60 15.46
CA LEU A 61 -12.01 -9.25 15.38
C LEU A 61 -12.15 -8.68 13.97
N SER A 62 -12.10 -7.36 13.87
CA SER A 62 -12.08 -6.66 12.59
C SER A 62 -11.02 -5.56 12.60
N CYS A 63 -10.50 -5.24 11.42
CA CYS A 63 -9.64 -4.08 11.22
C CYS A 63 -10.46 -2.94 10.60
N VAL A 64 -10.30 -1.74 11.14
CA VAL A 64 -10.89 -0.51 10.62
C VAL A 64 -9.76 0.44 10.23
N PHE A 65 -9.76 0.86 8.96
CA PHE A 65 -8.79 1.82 8.43
C PHE A 65 -9.43 3.19 8.32
N GLY A 66 -9.01 4.15 9.15
CA GLY A 66 -9.62 5.49 9.18
C GLY A 66 -11.10 5.41 9.56
N LEU A 67 -11.95 5.86 8.64
CA LEU A 67 -13.41 5.84 8.76
C LEU A 67 -14.07 4.81 7.82
N LEU A 68 -13.27 3.91 7.23
CA LEU A 68 -13.77 2.91 6.30
C LEU A 68 -14.50 1.77 7.02
N PRO A 69 -15.37 1.03 6.32
CA PRO A 69 -16.06 -0.12 6.90
C PRO A 69 -15.09 -1.15 7.49
N PRO A 70 -15.49 -1.86 8.57
CA PRO A 70 -14.66 -2.90 9.17
C PRO A 70 -14.44 -4.07 8.21
N GLY A 71 -13.18 -4.46 8.05
CA GLY A 71 -12.77 -5.67 7.32
C GLY A 71 -12.49 -6.84 8.27
N PRO A 72 -12.63 -8.09 7.82
CA PRO A 72 -12.37 -9.27 8.65
C PRO A 72 -10.90 -9.35 9.05
N ALA A 73 -10.65 -9.80 10.29
CA ALA A 73 -9.31 -10.05 10.80
C ALA A 73 -9.09 -11.55 11.06
N VAL A 74 -7.95 -12.07 10.60
CA VAL A 74 -7.50 -13.43 10.88
C VAL A 74 -6.52 -13.39 12.05
N VAL A 75 -6.82 -14.12 13.12
CA VAL A 75 -6.04 -14.10 14.36
C VAL A 75 -5.26 -15.40 14.49
N MET A 76 -3.94 -15.30 14.63
CA MET A 76 -3.03 -16.44 14.89
C MET A 76 -2.13 -16.08 16.07
N GLY A 77 -2.52 -16.51 17.27
CA GLY A 77 -1.81 -16.17 18.51
C GLY A 77 -1.91 -14.66 18.80
N THR A 78 -0.77 -13.97 18.83
CA THR A 78 -0.68 -12.50 18.99
C THR A 78 -0.58 -11.75 17.66
N SER A 79 -0.59 -12.47 16.54
CA SER A 79 -0.53 -11.90 15.20
C SER A 79 -1.94 -11.79 14.62
N ILE A 80 -2.29 -10.61 14.14
CA ILE A 80 -3.56 -10.32 13.52
C ILE A 80 -3.29 -9.90 12.08
N THR A 81 -4.03 -10.48 11.15
CA THR A 81 -3.82 -10.23 9.73
C THR A 81 -5.10 -9.74 9.07
N CYS A 82 -4.99 -8.64 8.33
CA CYS A 82 -6.09 -7.95 7.67
C CYS A 82 -5.70 -7.57 6.23
N GLN A 83 -6.68 -7.33 5.36
CA GLN A 83 -6.41 -6.75 4.04
C GLN A 83 -6.46 -5.23 4.13
N SER A 84 -5.52 -4.56 3.46
CA SER A 84 -5.58 -3.10 3.32
C SER A 84 -6.79 -2.67 2.49
N PRO A 85 -7.25 -1.41 2.62
CA PRO A 85 -8.34 -0.90 1.79
C PRO A 85 -8.01 -0.97 0.30
N VAL A 86 -9.03 -1.20 -0.51
CA VAL A 86 -8.90 -1.06 -1.98
C VAL A 86 -8.65 0.42 -2.34
N PRO A 87 -7.90 0.70 -3.42
CA PRO A 87 -7.53 2.07 -3.80
C PRO A 87 -8.71 3.03 -3.95
N GLU A 88 -9.87 2.54 -4.40
CA GLU A 88 -11.08 3.32 -4.67
C GLU A 88 -11.75 3.85 -3.40
N LEU A 89 -11.51 3.19 -2.25
CA LEU A 89 -12.02 3.63 -0.95
C LEU A 89 -11.11 4.66 -0.29
N LEU A 90 -9.85 4.79 -0.73
CA LEU A 90 -8.91 5.74 -0.16
C LEU A 90 -9.23 7.16 -0.67
N GLN A 91 -9.23 8.13 0.24
CA GLN A 91 -9.49 9.51 -0.11
C GLN A 91 -8.39 10.07 -1.05
N PRO A 92 -8.72 11.06 -1.91
CA PRO A 92 -7.72 11.78 -2.68
C PRO A 92 -6.66 12.41 -1.77
N MET A 93 -5.43 12.55 -2.28
CA MET A 93 -4.38 13.28 -1.55
C MET A 93 -4.79 14.75 -1.43
N GLN A 94 -4.51 15.34 -0.26
CA GLN A 94 -4.62 16.78 -0.10
C GLN A 94 -3.64 17.48 -1.05
N ALA A 95 -4.00 18.67 -1.53
CA ALA A 95 -3.14 19.44 -2.44
C ALA A 95 -1.76 19.69 -1.80
N GLY A 96 -0.70 19.32 -2.51
CA GLY A 96 0.68 19.44 -2.02
C GLY A 96 1.18 18.30 -1.14
N SER A 97 0.36 17.27 -0.86
CA SER A 97 0.80 16.06 -0.16
C SER A 97 1.02 14.89 -1.12
N ASP A 98 2.06 14.10 -0.88
CA ASP A 98 2.36 12.83 -1.55
C ASP A 98 2.03 11.60 -0.69
N HIS A 99 1.53 11.81 0.52
CA HIS A 99 1.15 10.74 1.43
C HIS A 99 -0.03 11.10 2.32
N MET A 100 -0.71 10.06 2.85
CA MET A 100 -1.72 10.17 3.89
C MET A 100 -1.46 9.11 4.97
N ALA A 101 -1.76 9.42 6.22
CA ALA A 101 -1.70 8.46 7.31
C ALA A 101 -3.13 8.12 7.75
N LEU A 102 -3.45 6.82 7.80
CA LEU A 102 -4.73 6.32 8.31
C LEU A 102 -4.50 5.58 9.62
N PRO A 103 -5.34 5.81 10.66
CA PRO A 103 -5.33 4.97 11.83
C PRO A 103 -5.83 3.57 11.45
N VAL A 104 -5.15 2.53 11.94
CA VAL A 104 -5.56 1.13 11.80
C VAL A 104 -5.99 0.66 13.18
N SER A 105 -7.29 0.47 13.34
CA SER A 105 -7.91 0.09 14.62
C SER A 105 -8.34 -1.37 14.59
N LEU A 106 -7.90 -2.13 15.60
CA LEU A 106 -8.38 -3.48 15.87
C LEU A 106 -9.62 -3.39 16.74
N VAL A 107 -10.75 -3.92 16.26
CA VAL A 107 -12.06 -3.78 16.92
C VAL A 107 -12.67 -5.13 17.24
N PHE A 108 -13.39 -5.19 18.37
CA PHE A 108 -14.26 -6.30 18.75
C PHE A 108 -15.69 -5.76 18.90
N GLY A 109 -16.56 -6.12 17.95
CA GLY A 109 -17.87 -5.48 17.83
C GLY A 109 -17.74 -3.96 17.63
N HIS A 110 -18.16 -3.19 18.63
CA HIS A 110 -18.13 -1.72 18.63
C HIS A 110 -17.00 -1.14 19.49
N VAL A 111 -16.14 -1.99 20.06
CA VAL A 111 -15.06 -1.57 20.97
C VAL A 111 -13.72 -1.63 20.25
N THR A 112 -13.06 -0.48 20.16
CA THR A 112 -11.66 -0.41 19.70
C THR A 112 -10.73 -0.92 20.79
N ILE A 113 -9.98 -1.96 20.48
CA ILE A 113 -9.01 -2.60 21.40
C ILE A 113 -7.69 -1.86 21.37
N ALA A 114 -7.16 -1.63 20.18
CA ALA A 114 -5.86 -1.00 19.95
C ALA A 114 -5.85 -0.30 18.60
N THR A 115 -5.07 0.77 18.50
CA THR A 115 -4.93 1.55 17.27
C THR A 115 -3.45 1.76 16.97
N SER A 116 -3.11 1.69 15.69
CA SER A 116 -1.81 2.09 15.14
C SER A 116 -2.02 3.04 13.96
N SER A 117 -0.95 3.43 13.26
CA SER A 117 -1.00 4.28 12.09
C SER A 117 -0.28 3.63 10.92
N MET A 118 -0.88 3.68 9.74
CA MET A 118 -0.29 3.20 8.50
C MET A 118 -0.27 4.34 7.47
N THR A 119 0.84 4.49 6.75
CA THR A 119 0.98 5.53 5.71
C THR A 119 0.77 4.96 4.32
N PHE A 120 -0.02 5.66 3.52
CA PHE A 120 -0.23 5.40 2.11
C PHE A 120 0.42 6.51 1.29
N TYR A 121 1.33 6.17 0.37
CA TYR A 121 1.98 7.14 -0.51
C TYR A 121 1.41 7.07 -1.94
N ASP A 122 1.42 8.21 -2.62
CA ASP A 122 0.94 8.40 -3.99
C ASP A 122 2.12 8.66 -4.94
N CYS A 123 2.53 7.63 -5.69
CA CYS A 123 3.66 7.78 -6.60
C CYS A 123 3.36 8.72 -7.78
N ALA A 124 2.10 8.88 -8.19
CA ALA A 124 1.74 9.84 -9.24
C ALA A 124 1.88 11.30 -8.75
N ALA A 125 1.63 11.55 -7.46
CA ALA A 125 1.86 12.86 -6.85
C ALA A 125 3.36 13.21 -6.76
N VAL A 126 4.22 12.23 -6.45
CA VAL A 126 5.69 12.45 -6.40
C VAL A 126 6.24 12.92 -7.75
N SER A 127 5.78 12.34 -8.87
CA SER A 127 6.19 12.79 -10.21
C SER A 127 5.81 14.25 -10.51
N ARG A 128 4.62 14.69 -10.04
CA ARG A 128 4.14 16.07 -10.22
C ARG A 128 4.91 17.08 -9.36
N LEU A 129 5.22 16.72 -8.11
CA LEU A 129 6.05 17.55 -7.23
C LEU A 129 7.49 17.68 -7.78
N ASN A 130 8.03 16.62 -8.38
CA ASN A 130 9.35 16.66 -9.01
C ASN A 130 9.36 17.53 -10.27
N GLN A 131 8.28 17.56 -11.05
CA GLN A 131 8.15 18.47 -12.20
C GLN A 131 8.11 19.94 -11.78
N SER A 132 7.49 20.28 -10.65
CA SER A 132 7.60 21.63 -10.07
C SER A 132 8.99 21.95 -9.47
N SER A 133 9.85 20.93 -9.30
CA SER A 133 11.18 21.05 -8.69
C SER A 133 12.32 21.31 -9.69
N GLN A 134 12.06 21.33 -11.01
CA GLN A 134 13.07 21.79 -11.98
C GLN A 134 13.51 23.25 -11.76
N TYR A 135 12.80 24.02 -10.90
CA TYR A 135 13.22 25.36 -10.47
C TYR A 135 13.91 25.41 -9.09
N VAL A 136 13.87 24.36 -8.26
CA VAL A 136 14.31 24.41 -6.84
C VAL A 136 15.44 23.42 -6.51
N GLN A 137 16.19 22.93 -7.51
CA GLN A 137 17.37 22.09 -7.26
C GLN A 137 18.65 22.86 -6.86
N ARG A 138 18.53 24.07 -6.30
CA ARG A 138 19.70 24.80 -5.76
C ARG A 138 19.83 24.86 -4.24
N GLN A 139 18.90 24.34 -3.42
CA GLN A 139 18.99 24.62 -1.97
C GLN A 139 18.79 23.48 -0.96
N GLN A 140 18.64 22.21 -1.35
CA GLN A 140 18.47 21.15 -0.33
C GLN A 140 19.38 19.95 -0.52
N ALA A 141 20.68 20.22 -0.63
CA ALA A 141 21.68 19.34 -0.03
C ALA A 141 21.71 19.64 1.47
N ASN A 142 20.83 19.00 2.27
CA ASN A 142 20.97 18.76 3.72
C ASN A 142 19.64 18.31 4.35
N ARG A 143 19.28 17.04 4.18
CA ARG A 143 18.65 16.27 5.26
C ARG A 143 18.86 14.79 5.01
N ALA A 144 19.74 14.20 5.81
CA ALA A 144 19.87 12.75 5.92
C ALA A 144 18.51 12.19 6.35
N VAL A 145 17.83 11.50 5.44
CA VAL A 145 16.70 10.62 5.78
C VAL A 145 17.33 9.29 6.16
N GLY A 146 17.15 8.91 7.43
CA GLY A 146 17.75 7.72 8.03
C GLY A 146 17.48 6.45 7.23
N GLU A 147 18.53 5.65 7.15
CA GLU A 147 18.57 4.29 6.61
C GLU A 147 17.52 3.38 7.25
N ASP A 148 17.03 2.45 6.42
CA ASP A 148 16.19 1.29 6.73
C ASP A 148 14.66 1.47 6.74
N SER A 149 14.09 1.97 5.63
CA SER A 149 12.67 1.75 5.28
C SER A 149 12.30 2.19 3.85
N PRO A 150 11.25 1.62 3.23
CA PRO A 150 10.77 2.05 1.93
C PRO A 150 10.00 3.38 2.06
N GLY A 151 10.67 4.49 1.79
CA GLY A 151 10.10 5.84 1.68
C GLY A 151 9.66 6.19 0.25
N PRO A 152 9.57 7.48 -0.14
CA PRO A 152 9.32 7.92 -1.53
C PRO A 152 10.38 7.45 -2.54
N THR A 153 11.48 6.88 -2.04
CA THR A 153 12.46 6.12 -2.82
C THR A 153 11.90 4.85 -3.42
N SER A 154 10.78 4.32 -2.91
CA SER A 154 10.06 3.13 -3.40
C SER A 154 9.27 3.39 -4.69
N CYS A 155 9.03 4.67 -5.02
CA CYS A 155 8.33 5.01 -6.25
C CYS A 155 9.21 4.76 -7.48
N PRO A 156 8.60 4.32 -8.60
CA PRO A 156 9.30 4.19 -9.86
C PRO A 156 9.89 5.55 -10.28
N LEU A 157 11.17 5.55 -10.64
CA LEU A 157 11.84 6.75 -11.13
C LEU A 157 12.84 6.36 -12.21
N VAL A 158 12.66 6.88 -13.42
CA VAL A 158 13.72 6.95 -14.44
C VAL A 158 14.51 8.21 -14.16
N PHE A 159 15.81 8.06 -13.88
CA PHE A 159 16.66 9.18 -13.47
C PHE A 159 17.80 9.47 -14.45
N GLY A 160 17.95 8.68 -15.51
CA GLY A 160 18.96 8.97 -16.52
C GLY A 160 18.92 8.05 -17.73
N LEU A 161 19.70 8.44 -18.73
CA LEU A 161 20.01 7.66 -19.91
C LEU A 161 21.44 7.11 -19.76
N GLN A 162 21.60 5.81 -19.91
CA GLN A 162 22.90 5.14 -19.92
C GLN A 162 23.51 5.09 -21.33
N SER A 163 22.68 5.06 -22.36
CA SER A 163 23.10 5.16 -23.76
C SER A 163 23.29 6.62 -24.20
N SER A 164 23.79 6.81 -25.42
CA SER A 164 23.83 8.13 -26.06
C SER A 164 22.43 8.72 -26.21
N ALA A 165 22.29 10.03 -25.93
CA ALA A 165 21.06 10.79 -26.14
C ALA A 165 20.80 11.16 -27.61
N LEU A 166 21.82 11.01 -28.46
CA LEU A 166 21.74 11.28 -29.89
C LEU A 166 21.07 10.10 -30.61
N VAL A 167 19.86 10.32 -31.13
CA VAL A 167 19.10 9.35 -31.92
C VAL A 167 19.19 9.73 -33.40
N PRO A 168 20.00 9.04 -34.21
CA PRO A 168 20.12 9.33 -35.63
C PRO A 168 18.82 9.04 -36.40
N LEU A 169 18.51 9.90 -37.38
CA LEU A 169 17.33 9.76 -38.22
C LEU A 169 17.48 8.57 -39.18
N GLY A 170 16.43 7.77 -39.30
CA GLY A 170 16.39 6.62 -40.21
C GLY A 170 17.13 5.36 -39.73
N VAL A 171 17.61 5.34 -38.48
CA VAL A 171 18.34 4.19 -37.91
C VAL A 171 17.67 3.70 -36.63
N SER A 172 17.43 2.39 -36.54
CA SER A 172 16.90 1.78 -35.32
C SER A 172 17.94 1.89 -34.20
N THR A 173 17.59 2.62 -33.15
CA THR A 173 18.49 2.92 -32.04
C THR A 173 17.89 2.38 -30.75
N SER A 174 18.64 1.59 -30.00
CA SER A 174 18.23 1.10 -28.67
C SER A 174 18.66 2.10 -27.60
N LEU A 175 17.68 2.57 -26.82
CA LEU A 175 17.91 3.46 -25.68
C LEU A 175 17.95 2.64 -24.39
N VAL A 176 19.01 2.82 -23.60
CA VAL A 176 19.17 2.17 -22.30
C VAL A 176 18.92 3.20 -21.21
N LEU A 177 17.83 3.04 -20.47
CA LEU A 177 17.44 3.93 -19.37
C LEU A 177 17.91 3.38 -18.03
N ARG A 178 18.26 4.28 -17.10
CA ARG A 178 18.48 3.95 -15.69
C ARG A 178 17.27 4.36 -14.88
N GLY A 179 16.78 3.42 -14.08
CA GLY A 179 15.72 3.69 -13.13
C GLY A 179 15.78 2.80 -11.90
N ARG A 180 14.88 3.06 -10.96
CA ARG A 180 14.66 2.27 -9.74
C ARG A 180 13.18 1.92 -9.61
N ASN A 181 12.88 0.79 -8.98
CA ASN A 181 11.53 0.33 -8.67
C ASN A 181 10.55 0.36 -9.85
N LEU A 182 11.07 0.05 -11.06
CA LEU A 182 10.30 0.06 -12.31
C LEU A 182 9.46 -1.22 -12.48
N ASP A 183 9.74 -2.26 -11.68
CA ASP A 183 8.98 -3.50 -11.57
C ASP A 183 7.54 -3.29 -11.08
N VAL A 184 7.26 -2.15 -10.43
CA VAL A 184 5.89 -1.72 -10.10
C VAL A 184 5.00 -1.58 -11.34
N TYR A 185 5.57 -1.20 -12.48
CA TYR A 185 4.85 -1.24 -13.75
C TYR A 185 4.81 -2.68 -14.25
N THR A 186 3.94 -3.49 -13.65
CA THR A 186 3.44 -4.67 -14.34
C THR A 186 2.68 -4.14 -15.55
N VAL A 187 3.35 -4.14 -16.71
CA VAL A 187 2.65 -4.04 -17.97
C VAL A 187 1.73 -5.25 -17.99
N ARG A 188 0.46 -5.07 -17.62
CA ARG A 188 -0.59 -5.91 -18.18
C ARG A 188 -0.41 -5.69 -19.68
N LEU A 189 0.27 -6.63 -20.32
CA LEU A 189 0.01 -6.96 -21.69
C LEU A 189 -1.49 -7.24 -21.70
N VAL A 190 -2.28 -6.18 -21.90
CA VAL A 190 -3.50 -6.32 -22.65
C VAL A 190 -2.96 -6.87 -23.96
N SER A 191 -2.93 -8.20 -24.06
CA SER A 191 -3.08 -8.85 -25.33
C SER A 191 -4.31 -8.17 -25.89
N LEU A 192 -4.09 -7.19 -26.77
CA LEU A 192 -5.03 -6.94 -27.84
C LEU A 192 -5.10 -8.29 -28.53
N CYS A 193 -6.02 -9.15 -28.05
CA CYS A 193 -6.48 -10.27 -28.83
C CYS A 193 -6.87 -9.62 -30.16
N PRO A 194 -6.25 -10.00 -31.29
CA PRO A 194 -6.80 -9.61 -32.56
C PRO A 194 -8.25 -10.09 -32.54
N SER A 195 -9.18 -9.15 -32.70
CA SER A 195 -10.57 -9.43 -32.97
C SER A 195 -10.64 -10.49 -34.09
N PRO A 196 -11.39 -11.60 -33.94
CA PRO A 196 -11.53 -12.60 -35.00
C PRO A 196 -12.30 -12.11 -36.24
N ASP A 197 -12.79 -10.88 -36.26
CA ASP A 197 -13.73 -10.39 -37.28
C ASP A 197 -13.06 -9.71 -38.49
N TRP A 198 -11.98 -10.29 -38.99
CA TRP A 198 -11.54 -10.05 -40.37
C TRP A 198 -11.06 -11.38 -40.98
N PHE A 199 -12.02 -12.21 -41.37
CA PHE A 199 -11.83 -13.15 -42.47
C PHE A 199 -12.69 -12.66 -43.63
N PRO A 200 -12.12 -12.12 -44.72
CA PRO A 200 -12.77 -12.22 -46.01
C PRO A 200 -12.57 -13.64 -46.50
N THR A 201 -13.62 -14.46 -46.40
CA THR A 201 -13.70 -15.73 -47.13
C THR A 201 -13.77 -15.43 -48.62
N SER A 202 -12.65 -15.47 -49.32
CA SER A 202 -12.64 -15.57 -50.78
C SER A 202 -11.26 -16.00 -51.28
N SER A 203 -11.11 -17.31 -51.44
CA SER A 203 -10.09 -17.92 -52.29
C SER A 203 -10.38 -17.61 -53.75
N VAL A 204 -9.84 -16.50 -54.28
CA VAL A 204 -9.60 -16.32 -55.71
C VAL A 204 -8.36 -15.43 -55.87
N TRP A 205 -7.23 -16.01 -56.25
CA TRP A 205 -6.17 -15.25 -56.89
C TRP A 205 -6.60 -14.97 -58.33
N PRO A 206 -6.34 -13.77 -58.85
CA PRO A 206 -5.60 -13.74 -60.10
C PRO A 206 -4.46 -12.72 -60.08
N HIS A 207 -3.37 -13.13 -60.72
CA HIS A 207 -2.35 -12.26 -61.28
C HIS A 207 -2.97 -11.18 -62.18
N VAL A 208 -2.65 -9.90 -61.96
CA VAL A 208 -2.40 -8.91 -63.03
C VAL A 208 -1.36 -7.90 -62.53
N ALA A 209 -0.44 -7.55 -63.41
CA ALA A 209 0.72 -6.70 -63.24
C ALA A 209 0.41 -5.18 -63.31
N GLN A 210 1.40 -4.40 -62.84
CA GLN A 210 1.81 -3.04 -63.27
C GLN A 210 0.79 -1.88 -63.19
N LEU A 211 1.04 -0.91 -62.32
CA LEU A 211 1.87 0.29 -62.53
C LEU A 211 2.22 0.93 -61.19
#